data_AF-A0A746GTQ6-F1
#
_entry.id   AF-A0A746GTQ6-F1
#
_cell.length_a   1.000
_cell.length_b   1.000
_cell.length_c   1.000
_cell.angle_alpha   90.00
_cell.angle_beta   90.00
_cell.angle_gamma   90.00
#
_symmetry.space_group_name_H-M   'P 1'
#
loop_
_entity.id
_entity.type
_entity.pdbx_description
1 polymer ?
#
loop_
_entity_poly.entity_id
_entity_poly.type
_entity_poly.pdbx_seq_one_letter_code
_entity_poly.pdbx_strand_id
1 'polypeptide(L)'
;MFPQSKFSRAFLHPRYWLTWFGVGVLWLLVQLPYPVLRFLGTRTGKLARPFLKRRESIAQKNIELCFPTLSREEREKLIAENFHSLGMALLETGMAWFWPDSRVRKWFDVDGLDNLTRAQAQNRGVMVVGVH
;
A
#
# COMPACT_ATOMS: atom_id res chain seq x y z
N MET A 1 14.78 23.47 -7.56
CA MET A 1 15.82 22.41 -7.47
C MET A 1 15.60 21.70 -6.14
N PHE A 2 15.08 20.48 -6.15
CA PHE A 2 14.86 19.73 -4.91
C PHE A 2 16.22 19.41 -4.27
N PRO A 3 16.38 19.53 -2.93
CA PRO A 3 17.64 19.22 -2.28
C PRO A 3 17.97 17.73 -2.47
N GLN A 4 19.13 17.44 -3.04
CA GLN A 4 19.62 16.06 -3.11
C GLN A 4 20.14 15.65 -1.74
N SER A 5 19.41 14.78 -1.06
CA SER A 5 19.87 14.07 0.13
C SER A 5 21.04 13.17 -0.25
N LYS A 6 22.28 13.60 0.02
CA LYS A 6 23.47 12.78 -0.21
C LYS A 6 23.52 11.64 0.81
N PHE A 7 23.72 10.42 0.33
CA PHE A 7 23.95 9.28 1.22
C PHE A 7 25.17 9.54 2.11
N SER A 8 24.98 9.48 3.42
CA SER A 8 26.04 9.63 4.40
C SER A 8 26.47 8.27 4.92
N ARG A 9 27.80 8.05 5.01
CA ARG A 9 28.36 6.84 5.63
C ARG A 9 27.92 6.66 7.09
N ALA A 10 27.46 7.73 7.75
CA ALA A 10 26.87 7.66 9.08
C ALA A 10 25.65 6.71 9.16
N PHE A 11 24.94 6.48 8.05
CA PHE A 11 23.81 5.54 8.02
C PHE A 11 24.25 4.07 8.10
N LEU A 12 25.53 3.75 7.97
CA LEU A 12 26.07 2.40 8.14
C LEU A 12 26.46 2.08 9.60
N HIS A 13 26.31 3.05 10.51
CA HIS A 13 26.63 2.86 11.93
C HIS A 13 25.83 1.70 12.54
N PRO A 14 26.39 0.92 13.49
CA PRO A 14 25.72 -0.23 14.11
C PRO A 14 24.30 0.03 14.63
N ARG A 15 24.02 1.26 15.04
CA ARG A 15 22.67 1.73 15.44
C ARG A 15 21.60 1.48 14.37
N TYR A 16 21.96 1.50 13.09
CA TYR A 16 21.02 1.34 11.98
C TYR A 16 20.99 -0.08 11.41
N TRP A 17 21.79 -1.02 11.93
CA TRP A 17 21.86 -2.37 11.38
C TRP A 17 20.52 -3.10 11.45
N LEU A 18 19.73 -2.91 12.51
CA LEU A 18 18.40 -3.50 12.60
C LEU A 18 17.46 -2.96 11.50
N THR A 19 17.54 -1.66 11.21
CA THR A 19 16.78 -1.05 10.10
C THR A 19 17.24 -1.61 8.76
N TRP A 20 18.56 -1.69 8.51
CA TRP A 20 19.10 -2.29 7.28
C TRP A 20 18.72 -3.76 7.13
N PHE A 21 18.73 -4.51 8.23
CA PHE A 21 18.26 -5.88 8.24
C PHE A 21 16.78 -5.97 7.85
N GLY A 22 15.92 -5.13 8.44
CA GLY A 22 14.50 -5.06 8.07
C GLY A 22 14.27 -4.70 6.61
N VAL A 23 15.04 -3.73 6.08
CA VAL A 23 15.03 -3.36 4.65
C VAL A 23 15.48 -4.53 3.78
N GLY A 24 16.54 -5.25 4.16
CA GLY A 24 17.03 -6.43 3.46
C GLY A 24 16.01 -7.57 3.44
N VAL A 25 15.34 -7.82 4.57
CA VAL A 25 14.24 -8.81 4.65
C VAL A 25 13.08 -8.40 3.77
N LEU A 26 12.66 -7.13 3.80
CA LEU A 26 11.60 -6.63 2.94
C LEU A 26 11.98 -6.76 1.46
N TRP A 27 13.21 -6.40 1.10
CA TRP A 27 13.73 -6.53 -0.26
C TRP A 27 13.70 -7.97 -0.75
N LEU A 28 14.14 -8.94 0.06
CA LEU A 28 14.06 -10.37 -0.24
C LEU A 28 12.62 -10.84 -0.39
N LEU A 29 11.75 -10.42 0.53
CA LEU A 29 10.34 -10.81 0.55
C LEU A 29 9.65 -10.38 -0.75
N VAL A 30 9.84 -9.13 -1.19
CA VAL A 30 9.18 -8.63 -2.40
C VAL A 30 9.77 -9.19 -3.70
N GLN A 31 10.88 -9.91 -3.70
CA GLN A 31 11.34 -10.58 -4.92
C GLN A 31 10.36 -11.66 -5.39
N LEU A 32 9.56 -12.21 -4.49
CA LEU A 32 8.57 -13.25 -4.76
C LEU A 32 7.53 -12.82 -5.83
N PRO A 33 6.95 -13.77 -6.59
CA PRO A 33 5.87 -13.47 -7.53
C PRO A 33 4.67 -12.82 -6.85
N TYR A 34 3.99 -11.90 -7.54
CA TYR A 34 2.83 -11.19 -7.00
C TYR A 34 1.74 -12.09 -6.40
N PRO A 35 1.36 -13.24 -7.01
CA PRO A 35 0.35 -14.11 -6.40
C PRO A 35 0.75 -14.62 -5.00
N VAL A 36 2.03 -14.87 -4.78
CA VAL A 36 2.57 -15.30 -3.47
C VAL A 36 2.52 -14.14 -2.48
N LEU A 37 2.94 -12.95 -2.90
CA LEU A 37 2.84 -11.74 -2.07
C LEU A 37 1.39 -11.46 -1.68
N ARG A 38 0.47 -11.53 -2.64
CA ARG A 38 -0.96 -11.37 -2.41
C ARG A 38 -1.47 -12.38 -1.39
N PHE A 39 -1.10 -13.64 -1.53
CA PHE A 39 -1.46 -14.67 -0.56
C PHE A 39 -0.92 -14.34 0.85
N LEU A 40 0.36 -13.99 0.96
CA LEU A 40 1.00 -13.67 2.24
C LEU A 40 0.40 -12.43 2.90
N GLY A 41 0.21 -11.34 2.16
CA GLY A 41 -0.33 -10.09 2.70
C GLY A 41 -1.79 -10.24 3.14
N THR A 42 -2.64 -10.86 2.30
CA THR A 42 -4.05 -11.09 2.67
C THR A 42 -4.18 -12.02 3.87
N ARG A 43 -3.37 -13.08 3.96
CA ARG A 43 -3.35 -13.98 5.13
C ARG A 43 -2.86 -13.29 6.39
N THR A 44 -1.80 -12.49 6.28
CA THR A 44 -1.30 -11.67 7.40
C THR A 44 -2.40 -10.74 7.91
N GLY A 45 -3.10 -10.04 7.01
CA GLY A 45 -4.22 -9.16 7.36
C GLY A 45 -5.34 -9.89 8.10
N LYS A 46 -5.75 -11.06 7.58
CA LYS A 46 -6.76 -11.91 8.22
C LYS A 46 -6.33 -12.39 9.60
N LEU A 47 -5.08 -12.82 9.76
CA LEU A 47 -4.54 -13.30 11.03
C LEU A 47 -4.32 -12.15 12.04
N ALA A 48 -4.05 -10.94 11.56
CA ALA A 48 -3.86 -9.76 12.40
C ALA A 48 -5.17 -9.20 12.95
N ARG A 49 -6.30 -9.43 12.26
CA ARG A 49 -7.63 -8.94 12.66
C ARG A 49 -7.97 -9.16 14.14
N PRO A 50 -7.91 -10.39 14.70
CA PRO A 50 -8.25 -10.62 16.12
C PRO A 50 -7.33 -9.88 17.11
N PHE A 51 -6.11 -9.54 16.70
CA PHE A 51 -5.16 -8.79 17.54
C PHE A 51 -5.37 -7.27 17.44
N LEU A 52 -5.95 -6.77 16.35
CA LEU A 52 -6.11 -5.35 16.05
C LEU A 52 -7.52 -4.83 16.35
N LYS A 53 -8.07 -5.18 17.52
CA LYS A 53 -9.45 -4.84 17.94
C LYS A 53 -9.82 -3.36 17.79
N ARG A 54 -8.88 -2.46 18.08
CA ARG A 54 -9.09 -1.00 17.90
C ARG A 54 -9.30 -0.65 16.42
N ARG A 55 -8.51 -1.22 15.51
CA ARG A 55 -8.65 -0.97 14.07
C ARG A 55 -9.96 -1.56 13.55
N GLU A 56 -10.34 -2.73 14.05
CA GLU A 56 -11.62 -3.36 13.69
C GLU A 56 -12.81 -2.51 14.09
N SER A 57 -12.85 -2.01 15.33
CA SER A 57 -13.92 -1.14 15.81
C SER A 57 -14.04 0.16 15.00
N ILE A 58 -12.91 0.76 14.61
CA ILE A 58 -12.88 1.95 13.75
C ILE A 58 -13.43 1.63 12.36
N ALA A 59 -12.95 0.54 11.73
CA ALA A 59 -13.41 0.12 10.41
C ALA A 59 -14.92 -0.16 10.40
N GLN A 60 -15.42 -0.85 11.43
CA GLN A 60 -16.85 -1.13 11.58
C GLN A 60 -17.68 0.14 11.66
N LYS A 61 -17.28 1.11 12.51
CA LYS A 61 -18.00 2.38 12.65
C LYS A 61 -17.96 3.21 11.36
N ASN A 62 -16.80 3.26 10.69
CA ASN A 62 -16.68 3.97 9.42
C ASN A 62 -17.56 3.36 8.33
N ILE A 63 -17.56 2.03 8.19
CA ILE A 63 -18.39 1.33 7.20
C ILE A 63 -19.88 1.50 7.50
N GLU A 64 -20.28 1.46 8.77
CA GLU A 64 -21.66 1.73 9.18
C GLU A 64 -22.12 3.15 8.83
N LEU A 65 -21.26 4.16 9.04
CA LEU A 65 -21.57 5.54 8.72
C LEU A 65 -21.57 5.81 7.21
N CYS A 66 -20.64 5.23 6.46
CA CYS A 66 -20.53 5.44 5.01
C CYS A 66 -21.54 4.62 4.21
N PHE A 67 -21.94 3.44 4.70
CA PHE A 67 -22.82 2.50 3.99
C PHE A 67 -23.99 2.01 4.85
N PRO A 68 -24.88 2.92 5.28
CA PRO A 68 -25.97 2.62 6.21
C PRO A 68 -27.02 1.65 5.63
N THR A 69 -27.10 1.53 4.30
CA THR A 69 -28.07 0.66 3.62
C THR A 69 -27.60 -0.79 3.47
N LEU A 70 -26.31 -1.07 3.68
CA LEU A 70 -25.77 -2.43 3.55
C LEU A 70 -26.19 -3.30 4.74
N SER A 71 -26.45 -4.57 4.45
CA SER A 71 -26.70 -5.60 5.46
C SER A 71 -25.46 -5.84 6.33
N ARG A 72 -25.66 -6.48 7.49
CA ARG A 72 -24.55 -6.82 8.39
C ARG A 72 -23.50 -7.72 7.73
N GLU A 73 -23.92 -8.65 6.88
CA GLU A 73 -23.03 -9.57 6.18
C GLU A 73 -22.17 -8.86 5.12
N GLU A 74 -22.77 -7.92 4.38
CA GLU A 74 -22.03 -7.11 3.40
C GLU A 74 -21.01 -6.21 4.08
N ARG A 75 -21.38 -5.57 5.20
CA ARG A 75 -20.44 -4.76 5.99
C ARG A 75 -19.29 -5.60 6.54
N GLU A 76 -19.57 -6.80 7.03
CA GLU A 76 -18.56 -7.73 7.52
C GLU A 76 -17.58 -8.15 6.43
N LYS A 77 -18.06 -8.36 5.20
CA LYS A 77 -17.21 -8.63 4.03
C LYS A 77 -16.27 -7.44 3.74
N LEU A 78 -16.78 -6.21 3.78
CA LEU A 78 -15.97 -5.00 3.58
C LEU A 78 -14.92 -4.81 4.69
N ILE A 79 -15.27 -5.13 5.94
CA ILE A 79 -14.30 -5.10 7.05
C ILE A 79 -13.19 -6.14 6.80
N ALA A 80 -13.54 -7.37 6.42
CA ALA A 80 -12.56 -8.40 6.12
C ALA A 80 -11.64 -8.01 4.95
N GLU A 81 -12.21 -7.41 3.89
CA GLU A 81 -11.45 -6.87 2.76
C GLU A 81 -10.53 -5.71 3.18
N ASN A 82 -10.97 -4.81 4.06
CA ASN A 82 -10.14 -3.75 4.60
C ASN A 82 -8.90 -4.31 5.34
N PHE A 83 -9.08 -5.38 6.13
CA PHE A 83 -7.96 -6.07 6.77
C PHE A 83 -7.03 -6.76 5.77
N HIS A 84 -7.56 -7.34 4.70
CA HIS A 84 -6.73 -7.87 3.62
C HIS A 84 -5.86 -6.78 2.97
N SER A 85 -6.44 -5.62 2.66
CA SER A 85 -5.71 -4.47 2.13
C SER A 85 -4.67 -3.95 3.12
N LEU A 86 -5.00 -3.91 4.42
CA LEU A 86 -4.05 -3.54 5.46
C LEU A 86 -2.83 -4.48 5.51
N GLY A 87 -3.06 -5.79 5.37
CA GLY A 87 -1.96 -6.76 5.31
C GLY A 87 -1.10 -6.63 4.05
N MET A 88 -1.68 -6.18 2.95
CA MET A 88 -0.97 -5.93 1.69
C MET A 88 -0.12 -4.65 1.72
N ALA A 89 -0.51 -3.63 2.49
CA ALA A 89 0.12 -2.31 2.46
C ALA A 89 1.66 -2.33 2.63
N LEU A 90 2.19 -3.18 3.51
CA LEU A 90 3.66 -3.29 3.70
C LEU A 90 4.35 -3.91 2.48
N LEU A 91 3.74 -4.93 1.87
CA LEU A 91 4.26 -5.58 0.67
C LEU A 91 4.20 -4.64 -0.53
N GLU A 92 3.09 -3.92 -0.70
CA GLU A 92 2.92 -2.93 -1.76
C GLU A 92 3.92 -1.77 -1.62
N THR A 93 4.19 -1.33 -0.40
CA THR A 93 5.25 -0.34 -0.13
C THR A 93 6.63 -0.86 -0.57
N GLY A 94 6.96 -2.12 -0.21
CA GLY A 94 8.21 -2.73 -0.66
C GLY A 94 8.27 -2.92 -2.18
N MET A 95 7.15 -3.29 -2.82
CA MET A 95 7.06 -3.37 -4.28
C MET A 95 7.32 -2.01 -4.93
N ALA A 96 6.71 -0.94 -4.42
CA ALA A 96 6.89 0.41 -4.93
C ALA A 96 8.35 0.91 -4.81
N TRP A 97 9.09 0.45 -3.80
CA TRP A 97 10.50 0.83 -3.61
C TRP A 97 11.48 0.01 -4.43
N PHE A 98 11.21 -1.28 -4.63
CA PHE A 98 12.22 -2.22 -5.14
C PHE A 98 11.89 -2.85 -6.49
N TRP A 99 10.64 -2.82 -6.96
CA TRP A 99 10.30 -3.36 -8.28
C TRP A 99 10.59 -2.35 -9.40
N PRO A 100 11.06 -2.83 -10.56
CA PRO A 100 11.09 -2.00 -11.75
C PRO A 100 9.67 -1.69 -12.22
N ASP A 101 9.46 -0.49 -12.76
CA ASP A 101 8.18 -0.02 -13.31
C ASP A 101 7.51 -1.05 -14.23
N SER A 102 8.30 -1.70 -15.10
CA SER A 102 7.82 -2.71 -16.05
C SER A 102 7.18 -3.93 -15.39
N ARG A 103 7.57 -4.26 -14.16
CA ARG A 103 6.97 -5.34 -13.37
C ARG A 103 5.69 -4.87 -12.69
N VAL A 104 5.67 -3.66 -12.14
CA VAL A 104 4.50 -3.09 -11.44
C VAL A 104 3.34 -2.86 -12.42
N ARG A 105 3.63 -2.31 -13.61
CA ARG A 105 2.65 -2.01 -14.68
C ARG A 105 1.84 -3.22 -15.17
N LYS A 106 2.25 -4.45 -14.87
CA LYS A 106 1.51 -5.68 -15.23
C LYS A 106 0.34 -5.98 -14.29
N TRP A 107 0.25 -5.28 -13.16
CA TRP A 107 -0.69 -5.59 -12.07
C TRP A 107 -1.75 -4.51 -11.85
N PHE A 108 -1.77 -3.45 -12.64
CA PHE A 108 -2.78 -2.40 -12.59
C PHE A 108 -3.06 -1.84 -13.97
N ASP A 109 -4.29 -1.37 -14.15
CA ASP A 109 -4.71 -0.53 -15.27
C ASP A 109 -5.00 0.88 -14.75
N VAL A 110 -4.96 1.88 -15.65
CA VAL A 110 -5.21 3.29 -15.29
C VAL A 110 -6.38 3.81 -16.09
N ASP A 111 -7.47 4.10 -15.40
CA ASP A 111 -8.64 4.75 -15.99
C ASP A 111 -8.51 6.28 -15.95
N GLY A 112 -8.91 6.95 -17.03
CA GLY A 112 -8.96 8.41 -17.09
C GLY A 112 -7.62 9.12 -17.30
N LEU A 113 -6.56 8.39 -17.69
CA LEU A 113 -5.25 8.96 -18.01
C LEU A 113 -5.34 10.05 -19.11
N ASP A 114 -6.29 9.91 -20.04
CA ASP A 114 -6.53 10.90 -21.10
C ASP A 114 -6.87 12.30 -20.56
N ASN A 115 -7.51 12.38 -19.39
CA ASN A 115 -7.81 13.66 -18.74
C ASN A 115 -6.52 14.40 -18.35
N LEU A 116 -5.54 13.65 -17.85
CA LEU A 116 -4.23 14.16 -17.50
C LEU A 116 -3.48 14.63 -18.74
N THR A 117 -3.40 13.78 -19.77
CA THR A 117 -2.67 14.07 -21.01
C THR A 117 -3.25 15.30 -21.72
N ARG A 118 -4.58 15.42 -21.77
CA ARG A 118 -5.26 16.59 -22.36
C ARG A 118 -5.00 17.88 -21.59
N ALA A 119 -5.02 17.85 -20.27
CA ALA A 119 -4.72 19.03 -19.46
C ALA A 119 -3.26 19.49 -19.66
N GLN A 120 -2.32 18.55 -19.71
CA GLN A 120 -0.90 18.83 -20.00
C GLN A 120 -0.70 19.41 -21.40
N ALA A 121 -1.36 18.86 -22.42
CA ALA A 121 -1.28 19.39 -23.79
C ALA A 121 -1.78 20.85 -23.92
N GLN A 122 -2.68 21.27 -23.02
CA GLN A 122 -3.18 22.65 -22.95
C GLN A 122 -2.31 23.56 -22.07
N ASN A 123 -1.12 23.13 -21.65
CA ASN A 123 -0.24 23.84 -20.69
C ASN A 123 -0.95 24.23 -19.39
N ARG A 124 -1.93 23.43 -18.95
CA ARG A 124 -2.60 23.62 -17.65
C ARG A 124 -1.88 22.80 -16.59
N GLY A 125 -1.65 23.41 -15.42
CA GLY A 125 -1.17 22.67 -14.25
C GLY A 125 -2.17 21.61 -13.83
N VAL A 126 -1.67 20.49 -13.28
CA VAL A 126 -2.51 19.39 -12.78
C VAL A 126 -2.24 19.18 -11.30
N MET A 127 -3.32 19.12 -10.51
CA MET A 127 -3.27 18.71 -9.11
C MET A 127 -3.78 17.28 -8.98
N VAL A 128 -2.94 16.39 -8.45
CA VAL A 128 -3.30 14.99 -8.17
C VAL A 128 -3.66 14.89 -6.68
N VAL A 129 -4.86 14.38 -6.39
CA VAL A 129 -5.34 14.17 -5.02
C VAL A 129 -5.36 12.67 -4.72
N GLY A 130 -4.57 12.24 -3.74
CA GLY A 130 -4.57 10.87 -3.22
C GLY A 130 -5.40 10.75 -1.95
N VAL A 131 -6.13 9.65 -1.79
CA VAL A 131 -6.92 9.33 -0.59
C VAL A 131 -6.32 8.09 0.09
N HIS A 132 -6.24 8.11 1.41
CA HIS A 132 -5.69 7.03 2.24
C HIS A 132 -6.75 6.43 3.16
#